data_AF-A0A1H6CQV0-F1
#
_entry.id   AF-A0A1H6CQV0-F1
#
_cell.length_a   1.000
_cell.length_b   1.000
_cell.length_c   1.000
_cell.angle_alpha   90.00
_cell.angle_beta   90.00
_cell.angle_gamma   90.00
#
_symmetry.space_group_name_H-M   'P 1'
#
loop_
_entity.id
_entity.type
_entity.pdbx_description
1 polymer ?
#
loop_
_entity_poly.entity_id
_entity_poly.type
_entity_poly.pdbx_seq_one_letter_code
_entity_poly.pdbx_strand_id
1 'polypeptide(L)'
;MIKHLEKVPVINKLKQRLFTDWIKPSQLKQAGILNMNKRNVDYIARYNDRSAYPLVDNKLKTKLVLKEYEVSSPKLLEVITEQHEIKGFRELVQKLDGFAIKPAKGSGGKGILVITGRDGDAFVKPSGSKVDLADIQRHLSNILAGLYSLGGSPDVAVVESLVRCEPMLANYSYQGVPDIRIVAFKGYPVMAMLRLSTQASDGKANLHQGAVGVGLDICTGEALHAVQFDRSIEHHPDTGQPLNAIKIDDWQKLLVMASRCFEATNLGYMGVDIVIDEEHGPLLLELNARPGLAIQMANGTGLLPRLRAVEALRRPHFTAEERVAWSMAHLGAASKPLSQPATEIEASEPVAVGA
;
A
#
# COMPACT_ATOMS: atom_id res chain seq x y z
N MET A 1 -16.74 63.13 -32.53
CA MET A 1 -16.39 63.12 -31.10
C MET A 1 -16.82 61.80 -30.48
N ILE A 2 -16.18 60.68 -30.86
CA ILE A 2 -16.32 59.40 -30.15
C ILE A 2 -14.94 58.73 -30.25
N LYS A 3 -14.17 58.84 -29.17
CA LYS A 3 -12.91 58.15 -28.97
C LYS A 3 -13.05 57.24 -27.75
N HIS A 4 -12.48 56.06 -27.89
CA HIS A 4 -11.99 55.14 -26.86
C HIS A 4 -12.99 54.36 -26.00
N LEU A 5 -13.22 53.11 -26.41
CA LEU A 5 -13.19 51.97 -25.49
C LEU A 5 -12.23 50.93 -26.06
N GLU A 6 -11.04 50.89 -25.47
CA GLU A 6 -9.97 49.96 -25.78
C GLU A 6 -10.34 48.52 -25.40
N LYS A 7 -9.85 47.61 -26.24
CA LYS A 7 -9.86 46.16 -26.12
C LYS A 7 -9.37 45.72 -24.72
N VAL A 8 -10.20 44.99 -23.98
CA VAL A 8 -9.79 44.30 -22.74
C VAL A 8 -8.99 43.03 -23.10
N PRO A 9 -7.66 42.96 -22.86
CA PRO A 9 -6.84 41.80 -23.23
C PRO A 9 -6.92 40.65 -22.22
N VAL A 10 -7.71 40.81 -21.16
CA VAL A 10 -7.68 39.96 -19.96
C VAL A 10 -8.45 38.64 -20.17
N ILE A 11 -9.49 38.64 -21.00
CA ILE A 11 -10.37 37.47 -21.18
C ILE A 11 -9.69 36.38 -22.05
N ASN A 12 -8.84 36.76 -23.02
CA ASN A 12 -8.13 35.79 -23.86
C ASN A 12 -6.92 35.13 -23.16
N LYS A 13 -6.23 35.84 -22.24
CA LYS A 13 -5.15 35.24 -21.43
C LYS A 13 -5.67 34.25 -20.39
N LEU A 14 -6.86 34.49 -19.82
CA LEU A 14 -7.52 33.54 -18.91
C LEU A 14 -7.99 32.28 -19.64
N LYS A 15 -8.56 32.39 -20.85
CA LYS A 15 -8.93 31.21 -21.65
C LYS A 15 -7.71 30.41 -22.16
N GLN A 16 -6.59 31.07 -22.46
CA GLN A 16 -5.35 30.36 -22.84
C GLN A 16 -4.70 29.61 -21.67
N ARG A 17 -4.74 30.16 -20.44
CA ARG A 17 -4.24 29.45 -19.24
C ARG A 17 -5.12 28.29 -18.78
N LEU A 18 -6.40 28.27 -19.14
CA LEU A 18 -7.35 27.24 -18.68
C LEU A 18 -7.30 25.95 -19.51
N PHE A 19 -6.59 25.90 -20.64
CA PHE A 19 -6.60 24.76 -21.56
C PHE A 19 -5.21 24.17 -21.90
N THR A 20 -4.12 24.56 -21.23
CA THR A 20 -2.75 24.14 -21.61
C THR A 20 -1.98 23.27 -20.62
N ASP A 21 -2.53 22.91 -19.45
CA ASP A 21 -1.77 22.18 -18.42
C ASP A 21 -2.10 20.67 -18.33
N TRP A 22 -2.76 20.12 -19.34
CA TRP A 22 -3.07 18.69 -19.38
C TRP A 22 -1.97 17.93 -20.11
N ILE A 23 -1.34 16.98 -19.42
CA ILE A 23 -0.37 16.06 -20.01
C ILE A 23 -1.04 15.21 -21.10
N LYS A 24 -0.41 15.12 -22.28
CA LYS A 24 -0.93 14.32 -23.39
C LYS A 24 -0.84 12.83 -23.06
N PRO A 25 -1.78 11.98 -23.51
CA PRO A 25 -1.70 10.53 -23.29
C PRO A 25 -0.40 9.88 -23.79
N SER A 26 0.19 10.40 -24.88
CA SER A 26 1.49 9.95 -25.38
C SER A 26 2.63 10.23 -24.40
N GLN A 27 2.60 11.36 -23.69
CA GLN A 27 3.59 11.71 -22.68
C GLN A 27 3.46 10.81 -21.44
N LEU A 28 2.24 10.50 -21.01
CA LEU A 28 2.00 9.51 -19.94
C LEU A 28 2.52 8.11 -20.33
N LYS A 29 2.30 7.71 -21.59
CA LYS A 29 2.82 6.44 -22.12
C LYS A 29 4.36 6.43 -22.16
N GLN A 30 4.98 7.55 -22.56
CA GLN A 30 6.43 7.70 -22.59
C GLN A 30 7.03 7.67 -21.18
N ALA A 31 6.37 8.29 -20.21
CA ALA A 31 6.71 8.24 -18.79
C ALA A 31 6.43 6.87 -18.14
N GLY A 32 5.86 5.91 -18.90
CA GLY A 32 5.61 4.56 -18.42
C GLY A 32 4.49 4.46 -17.38
N ILE A 33 3.60 5.46 -17.29
CA ILE A 33 2.51 5.45 -16.31
C ILE A 33 1.55 4.28 -16.62
N LEU A 34 1.43 3.37 -15.66
CA LEU A 34 0.46 2.30 -15.69
C LEU A 34 -0.91 2.86 -15.30
N ASN A 35 -1.93 2.62 -16.13
CA ASN A 35 -3.31 2.97 -15.82
C ASN A 35 -4.07 1.79 -15.20
N MET A 36 -5.22 2.09 -14.59
CA MET A 36 -6.05 1.15 -13.86
C MET A 36 -6.51 -0.05 -14.71
N ASN A 37 -6.94 0.21 -15.95
CA ASN A 37 -7.45 -0.84 -16.84
C ASN A 37 -6.31 -1.78 -17.26
N LYS A 38 -5.17 -1.22 -17.66
CA LYS A 38 -3.99 -2.00 -18.03
C LYS A 38 -3.48 -2.83 -16.84
N ARG A 39 -3.43 -2.26 -15.62
CA ARG A 39 -3.10 -3.02 -14.41
C ARG A 39 -4.05 -4.19 -14.20
N ASN A 40 -5.36 -3.95 -14.31
CA ASN A 40 -6.37 -4.97 -14.04
C ASN A 40 -6.33 -6.12 -15.06
N VAL A 41 -6.19 -5.82 -16.34
CA VAL A 41 -6.22 -6.81 -17.42
C VAL A 41 -4.87 -7.48 -17.60
N ASP A 42 -3.81 -6.69 -17.79
CA ASP A 42 -2.52 -7.22 -18.25
C ASP A 42 -1.68 -7.79 -17.12
N TYR A 43 -1.93 -7.35 -15.87
CA TYR A 43 -1.13 -7.76 -14.71
C TYR A 43 -1.94 -8.58 -13.70
N ILE A 44 -3.01 -8.02 -13.16
CA ILE A 44 -3.81 -8.73 -12.14
C ILE A 44 -4.50 -9.95 -12.75
N ALA A 45 -5.34 -9.80 -13.79
CA ALA A 45 -6.09 -10.92 -14.34
C ALA A 45 -5.20 -11.97 -15.03
N ARG A 46 -4.04 -11.56 -15.55
CA ARG A 46 -3.08 -12.46 -16.21
C ARG A 46 -2.22 -13.24 -15.23
N TYR A 47 -1.76 -12.63 -14.14
CA TYR A 47 -0.76 -13.24 -13.25
C TYR A 47 -1.30 -13.64 -11.88
N ASN A 48 -2.56 -13.33 -11.56
CA ASN A 48 -3.20 -13.79 -10.34
C ASN A 48 -4.34 -14.75 -10.68
N ASP A 49 -4.20 -16.01 -10.27
CA ASP A 49 -5.34 -16.93 -10.29
C ASP A 49 -6.42 -16.43 -9.32
N ARG A 50 -7.66 -16.32 -9.80
CA ARG A 50 -8.81 -15.91 -8.99
C ARG A 50 -9.06 -16.84 -7.80
N SER A 51 -8.67 -18.11 -7.91
CA SER A 51 -8.76 -19.08 -6.82
C SER A 51 -7.92 -18.67 -5.59
N ALA A 52 -6.86 -17.88 -5.79
CA ALA A 52 -5.96 -17.41 -4.73
C ALA A 52 -6.43 -16.11 -4.06
N TYR A 53 -7.43 -15.41 -4.60
CA TYR A 53 -7.88 -14.12 -4.05
C TYR A 53 -8.43 -14.23 -2.62
N PRO A 54 -9.19 -15.29 -2.26
CA PRO A 54 -9.64 -15.48 -0.89
C PRO A 54 -8.50 -15.61 0.13
N LEU A 55 -7.27 -15.92 -0.29
CA LEU A 55 -6.12 -15.99 0.59
C LEU A 55 -5.72 -14.60 1.12
N VAL A 56 -5.82 -13.56 0.29
CA VAL A 56 -5.41 -12.19 0.64
C VAL A 56 -6.57 -11.26 1.01
N ASP A 57 -7.79 -11.56 0.52
CA ASP A 57 -9.00 -10.82 0.88
C ASP A 57 -9.48 -11.15 2.32
N ASN A 58 -8.87 -12.15 2.99
CA ASN A 58 -9.16 -12.54 4.36
C ASN A 58 -7.88 -12.54 5.21
N LYS A 59 -7.76 -11.59 6.13
CA LYS A 59 -6.57 -11.40 6.99
C LYS A 59 -6.20 -12.65 7.81
N LEU A 60 -7.20 -13.40 8.29
CA LEU A 60 -6.95 -14.62 9.04
C LEU A 60 -6.32 -15.70 8.15
N LYS A 61 -6.83 -15.88 6.93
CA LYS A 61 -6.26 -16.84 5.97
C LYS A 61 -4.84 -16.43 5.57
N THR A 62 -4.64 -15.16 5.23
CA THR A 62 -3.31 -14.60 4.94
C THR A 62 -2.33 -15.02 6.03
N LYS A 63 -2.68 -14.76 7.29
CA LYS A 63 -1.81 -15.00 8.44
C LYS A 63 -1.46 -16.47 8.67
N LEU A 64 -2.43 -17.36 8.52
CA LEU A 64 -2.22 -18.79 8.70
C LEU A 64 -1.24 -19.35 7.65
N VAL A 65 -1.37 -18.90 6.41
CA VAL A 65 -0.49 -19.32 5.32
C VAL A 65 0.93 -18.79 5.51
N LEU A 66 1.08 -17.53 5.93
CA LEU A 66 2.38 -16.88 6.06
C LEU A 66 3.30 -17.48 7.13
N LYS A 67 2.73 -18.19 8.11
CA LYS A 67 3.49 -18.84 9.19
C LYS A 67 4.53 -19.83 8.64
N GLU A 68 4.30 -20.37 7.45
CA GLU A 68 5.17 -21.35 6.79
C GLU A 68 6.27 -20.72 5.91
N TYR A 69 6.22 -19.41 5.66
CA TYR A 69 7.08 -18.72 4.68
C TYR A 69 8.03 -17.68 5.32
N GLU A 70 8.30 -17.80 6.62
CA GLU A 70 9.15 -16.86 7.37
C GLU A 70 8.70 -15.40 7.22
N VAL A 71 7.40 -15.16 7.10
CA VAL A 71 6.82 -13.81 7.06
C VAL A 71 6.17 -13.52 8.42
N SER A 72 6.85 -12.71 9.21
CA SER A 72 6.34 -12.25 10.51
C SER A 72 5.09 -11.38 10.34
N SER A 73 4.17 -11.49 11.30
CA SER A 73 2.97 -10.65 11.40
C SER A 73 2.65 -10.42 12.88
N PRO A 74 1.83 -9.41 13.23
CA PRO A 74 1.44 -9.19 14.63
C PRO A 74 0.92 -10.48 15.26
N LYS A 75 1.17 -10.76 16.53
CA LYS A 75 0.77 -12.04 17.15
C LYS A 75 -0.75 -12.19 17.12
N LEU A 76 -1.26 -13.33 16.64
CA LEU A 76 -2.67 -13.67 16.76
C LEU A 76 -2.96 -14.04 18.21
N LEU A 77 -3.85 -13.30 18.87
CA LEU A 77 -4.21 -13.52 20.27
C LEU A 77 -5.48 -14.34 20.38
N GLU A 78 -6.47 -14.04 19.53
CA GLU A 78 -7.76 -14.73 19.51
C GLU A 78 -8.46 -14.58 18.17
N VAL A 79 -9.33 -15.53 17.84
CA VAL A 79 -10.27 -15.43 16.72
C VAL A 79 -11.68 -15.67 17.24
N ILE A 80 -12.56 -14.69 17.03
CA ILE A 80 -13.97 -14.81 17.40
C ILE A 80 -14.76 -15.02 16.11
N THR A 81 -15.41 -16.16 16.03
CA THR A 81 -16.20 -16.63 14.88
C THR A 81 -17.68 -16.64 15.18
N GLU A 82 -18.07 -16.77 16.46
CA GLU A 82 -19.46 -16.91 16.87
C GLU A 82 -19.85 -15.97 18.03
N GLN A 83 -21.14 -15.59 18.09
CA GLN A 83 -21.64 -14.67 19.10
C GLN A 83 -21.47 -15.20 20.54
N HIS A 84 -21.53 -16.52 20.73
CA HIS A 84 -21.41 -17.12 22.06
C HIS A 84 -20.00 -16.98 22.64
N GLU A 85 -18.97 -16.91 21.79
CA GLU A 85 -17.56 -16.76 22.17
C GLU A 85 -17.25 -15.37 22.75
N ILE A 86 -18.04 -14.35 22.41
CA ILE A 86 -17.88 -12.97 22.91
C ILE A 86 -17.98 -12.90 24.45
N LYS A 87 -18.73 -13.82 25.07
CA LYS A 87 -18.85 -13.87 26.53
C LYS A 87 -17.52 -14.19 27.21
N GLY A 88 -16.72 -15.07 26.62
CA GLY A 88 -15.39 -15.46 27.10
C GLY A 88 -14.29 -14.43 26.79
N PHE A 89 -14.62 -13.38 26.04
CA PHE A 89 -13.65 -12.34 25.69
C PHE A 89 -13.18 -11.55 26.92
N ARG A 90 -13.99 -11.46 27.98
CA ARG A 90 -13.66 -10.74 29.21
C ARG A 90 -12.40 -11.29 29.87
N GLU A 91 -12.31 -12.60 30.01
CA GLU A 91 -11.21 -13.29 30.67
C GLU A 91 -9.92 -13.18 29.87
N LEU A 92 -10.03 -13.16 28.54
CA LEU A 92 -8.89 -12.95 27.64
C LEU A 92 -8.33 -11.54 27.78
N VAL A 93 -9.16 -10.50 27.61
CA VAL A 93 -8.69 -9.10 27.63
C VAL A 93 -8.16 -8.67 28.99
N GLN A 94 -8.52 -9.38 30.06
CA GLN A 94 -7.94 -9.15 31.37
C GLN A 94 -6.43 -9.40 31.45
N LYS A 95 -5.90 -10.22 30.54
CA LYS A 95 -4.48 -10.60 30.50
C LYS A 95 -3.67 -9.81 29.48
N LEU A 96 -4.30 -8.86 28.79
CA LEU A 96 -3.69 -8.11 27.70
C LEU A 96 -3.51 -6.64 28.09
N ASP A 97 -2.29 -6.13 27.95
CA ASP A 97 -1.98 -4.72 28.17
C ASP A 97 -2.43 -3.82 26.99
N GLY A 98 -2.62 -4.43 25.81
CA GLY A 98 -3.11 -3.75 24.62
C GLY A 98 -3.32 -4.73 23.45
N PHE A 99 -4.24 -4.40 22.56
CA PHE A 99 -4.59 -5.24 21.42
C PHE A 99 -5.31 -4.45 20.32
N ALA A 100 -5.34 -5.02 19.12
CA ALA A 100 -6.15 -4.53 18.01
C ALA A 100 -7.20 -5.57 17.62
N ILE A 101 -8.45 -5.14 17.45
CA ILE A 101 -9.55 -5.96 16.91
C ILE A 101 -9.80 -5.52 15.47
N LYS A 102 -9.84 -6.47 14.54
CA LYS A 102 -10.02 -6.20 13.11
C LYS A 102 -11.01 -7.19 12.49
N PRO A 103 -11.90 -6.76 11.58
CA PRO A 103 -12.65 -7.67 10.72
C PRO A 103 -11.70 -8.37 9.72
N ALA A 104 -11.88 -9.68 9.51
CA ALA A 104 -11.02 -10.42 8.59
C ALA A 104 -11.18 -9.97 7.13
N LYS A 105 -12.40 -9.60 6.69
CA LYS A 105 -12.70 -9.15 5.32
C LYS A 105 -12.92 -7.64 5.20
N GLY A 106 -12.63 -6.87 6.25
CA GLY A 106 -12.83 -5.41 6.23
C GLY A 106 -11.84 -4.67 5.32
N SER A 107 -12.26 -3.50 4.82
CA SER A 107 -11.49 -2.66 3.90
C SER A 107 -11.35 -1.21 4.40
N GLY A 108 -10.26 -0.54 4.00
CA GLY A 108 -10.04 0.88 4.26
C GLY A 108 -9.94 1.26 5.74
N GLY A 109 -9.50 0.33 6.60
CA GLY A 109 -9.39 0.55 8.04
C GLY A 109 -10.72 0.58 8.80
N LYS A 110 -11.85 0.29 8.14
CA LYS A 110 -13.16 0.24 8.82
C LYS A 110 -13.24 -0.95 9.77
N GLY A 111 -13.82 -0.74 10.94
CA GLY A 111 -14.00 -1.78 11.95
C GLY A 111 -12.75 -2.09 12.78
N ILE A 112 -11.62 -1.41 12.54
CA ILE A 112 -10.42 -1.56 13.37
C ILE A 112 -10.63 -0.81 14.69
N LEU A 113 -10.54 -1.53 15.79
CA LEU A 113 -10.51 -0.96 17.14
C LEU A 113 -9.14 -1.24 17.75
N VAL A 114 -8.43 -0.19 18.15
CA VAL A 114 -7.12 -0.29 18.80
C VAL A 114 -7.26 0.12 20.25
N ILE A 115 -6.77 -0.73 21.16
CA ILE A 115 -6.72 -0.51 22.60
C ILE A 115 -5.26 -0.48 23.03
N THR A 116 -4.78 0.65 23.54
CA THR A 116 -3.38 0.90 23.91
C THR A 116 -3.10 0.73 25.40
N GLY A 117 -4.13 0.56 26.21
CA GLY A 117 -3.99 0.43 27.65
C GLY A 117 -5.32 0.32 28.37
N ARG A 118 -5.25 0.42 29.69
CA ARG A 118 -6.39 0.36 30.61
C ARG A 118 -6.29 1.43 31.67
N ASP A 119 -7.45 1.86 32.15
CA ASP A 119 -7.60 2.74 33.30
C ASP A 119 -8.80 2.26 34.12
N GLY A 120 -8.50 1.56 35.23
CA GLY A 120 -9.49 0.79 35.98
C GLY A 120 -10.14 -0.29 35.11
N ASP A 121 -11.46 -0.30 35.06
CA ASP A 121 -12.26 -1.21 34.21
C ASP A 121 -12.42 -0.72 32.76
N ALA A 122 -11.98 0.50 32.45
CA ALA A 122 -12.06 1.08 31.11
C ALA A 122 -10.82 0.74 30.27
N PHE A 123 -11.04 0.59 28.97
CA PHE A 123 -9.99 0.43 27.97
C PHE A 123 -9.71 1.76 27.29
N VAL A 124 -8.43 2.05 27.03
CA VAL A 124 -7.97 3.32 26.49
C VAL A 124 -7.62 3.15 25.01
N LYS A 125 -8.18 4.00 24.15
CA LYS A 125 -7.81 4.10 22.73
C LYS A 125 -6.57 4.98 22.54
N PRO A 126 -5.88 4.91 21.38
CA PRO A 126 -4.77 5.82 21.06
C PRO A 126 -5.11 7.32 21.19
N SER A 127 -6.37 7.69 20.96
CA SER A 127 -6.86 9.07 21.11
C SER A 127 -7.00 9.54 22.57
N GLY A 128 -6.76 8.66 23.56
CA GLY A 128 -7.03 8.91 24.98
C GLY A 128 -8.50 8.67 25.38
N SER A 129 -9.41 8.49 24.41
CA SER A 129 -10.80 8.16 24.72
C SER A 129 -10.94 6.78 25.38
N LYS A 130 -11.85 6.67 26.35
CA LYS A 130 -12.13 5.43 27.08
C LYS A 130 -13.34 4.71 26.48
N VAL A 131 -13.32 3.38 26.49
CA VAL A 131 -14.45 2.50 26.18
C VAL A 131 -14.55 1.41 27.22
N ASP A 132 -15.76 0.97 27.51
CA ASP A 132 -15.98 -0.14 28.44
C ASP A 132 -15.97 -1.49 27.71
N LEU A 133 -16.08 -2.57 28.48
CA LEU A 133 -16.15 -3.93 27.92
C LEU A 133 -17.39 -4.12 27.04
N ALA A 134 -18.53 -3.52 27.41
CA ALA A 134 -19.79 -3.69 26.69
C ALA A 134 -19.73 -3.05 25.28
N ASP A 135 -19.05 -1.92 25.15
CA ASP A 135 -18.74 -1.27 23.89
C ASP A 135 -17.90 -2.18 22.98
N ILE A 136 -16.88 -2.85 23.54
CA ILE A 136 -16.04 -3.78 22.80
C ILE A 136 -16.83 -5.02 22.38
N GLN A 137 -17.65 -5.58 23.26
CA GLN A 137 -18.52 -6.73 22.94
C GLN A 137 -19.52 -6.37 21.83
N ARG A 138 -20.12 -5.18 21.89
CA ARG A 138 -20.99 -4.67 20.82
C ARG A 138 -20.22 -4.51 19.50
N HIS A 139 -18.99 -4.00 19.55
CA HIS A 139 -18.12 -3.89 18.38
C HIS A 139 -17.81 -5.26 17.75
N LEU A 140 -17.52 -6.27 18.56
CA LEU A 140 -17.34 -7.65 18.12
C LEU A 140 -18.62 -8.19 17.45
N SER A 141 -19.79 -8.01 18.07
CA SER A 141 -21.07 -8.42 17.48
C SER A 141 -21.33 -7.73 16.13
N ASN A 142 -20.96 -6.46 15.98
CA ASN A 142 -21.08 -5.73 14.71
C ASN A 142 -20.14 -6.29 13.62
N ILE A 143 -18.92 -6.70 13.99
CA ILE A 143 -18.01 -7.38 13.06
C ILE A 143 -18.64 -8.70 12.60
N LEU A 144 -19.11 -9.53 13.52
CA LEU A 144 -19.72 -10.83 13.18
C LEU A 144 -20.95 -10.68 12.30
N ALA A 145 -21.75 -9.64 12.53
CA ALA A 145 -22.90 -9.30 11.70
C ALA A 145 -22.53 -8.75 10.30
N GLY A 146 -21.25 -8.55 10.02
CA GLY A 146 -20.78 -8.10 8.71
C GLY A 146 -20.81 -6.58 8.51
N LEU A 147 -21.00 -5.77 9.56
CA LEU A 147 -21.14 -4.31 9.45
C LEU A 147 -19.96 -3.64 8.71
N TYR A 148 -18.78 -4.22 8.84
CA TYR A 148 -17.53 -3.68 8.27
C TYR A 148 -17.04 -4.45 7.03
N SER A 149 -17.76 -5.49 6.61
CA SER A 149 -17.36 -6.37 5.51
C SER A 149 -18.01 -5.91 4.22
N LEU A 150 -17.30 -6.09 3.10
CA LEU A 150 -17.83 -5.77 1.77
C LEU A 150 -19.11 -6.58 1.50
N GLY A 151 -20.24 -5.88 1.35
CA GLY A 151 -21.54 -6.50 1.07
C GLY A 151 -22.31 -7.00 2.30
N GLY A 152 -21.87 -6.67 3.53
CA GLY A 152 -22.62 -7.01 4.75
C GLY A 152 -22.63 -8.50 5.09
N SER A 153 -21.75 -9.30 4.49
CA SER A 153 -21.67 -10.73 4.77
C SER A 153 -21.11 -10.99 6.17
N PRO A 154 -21.54 -12.05 6.88
CA PRO A 154 -20.91 -12.47 8.12
C PRO A 154 -19.39 -12.58 8.02
N ASP A 155 -18.72 -12.19 9.10
CA ASP A 155 -17.26 -12.10 9.19
C ASP A 155 -16.76 -12.65 10.53
N VAL A 156 -15.44 -12.70 10.68
CA VAL A 156 -14.78 -13.09 11.92
C VAL A 156 -13.99 -11.91 12.47
N ALA A 157 -13.95 -11.78 13.79
CA ALA A 157 -13.14 -10.78 14.46
C ALA A 157 -11.77 -11.39 14.80
N VAL A 158 -10.72 -10.75 14.30
CA VAL A 158 -9.33 -11.13 14.53
C VAL A 158 -8.76 -10.21 15.60
N VAL A 159 -8.26 -10.79 16.69
CA VAL A 159 -7.65 -10.05 17.80
C VAL A 159 -6.13 -10.27 17.76
N GLU A 160 -5.39 -9.17 17.67
CA GLU A 160 -3.94 -9.18 17.45
C GLU A 160 -3.20 -8.36 18.51
N SER A 161 -1.92 -8.68 18.71
CA SER A 161 -1.04 -7.80 19.48
C SER A 161 -0.93 -6.43 18.82
N LEU A 162 -0.67 -5.41 19.62
CA LEU A 162 -0.35 -4.10 19.09
C LEU A 162 0.98 -4.13 18.35
N VAL A 163 1.04 -3.34 17.28
CA VAL A 163 2.30 -2.95 16.66
C VAL A 163 2.80 -1.70 17.38
N ARG A 164 4.03 -1.73 17.86
CA ARG A 164 4.74 -0.59 18.43
C ARG A 164 5.67 -0.05 17.36
N CYS A 165 5.30 1.06 16.75
CA CYS A 165 6.07 1.62 15.64
C CYS A 165 7.48 1.97 16.08
N GLU A 166 8.45 1.72 15.21
CA GLU A 166 9.80 2.24 15.38
C GLU A 166 9.77 3.76 15.64
N PRO A 167 10.43 4.25 16.72
CA PRO A 167 10.31 5.66 17.15
C PRO A 167 10.66 6.68 16.07
N MET A 168 11.64 6.39 15.21
CA MET A 168 12.03 7.29 14.12
C MET A 168 10.87 7.51 13.15
N LEU A 169 10.19 6.44 12.72
CA LEU A 169 9.06 6.52 11.80
C LEU A 169 7.80 7.07 12.47
N ALA A 170 7.60 6.81 13.76
CA ALA A 170 6.48 7.36 14.53
C ALA A 170 6.47 8.90 14.50
N ASN A 171 7.64 9.56 14.50
CA ASN A 171 7.76 11.01 14.44
C ASN A 171 7.24 11.63 13.13
N TYR A 172 7.11 10.84 12.06
CA TYR A 172 6.61 11.27 10.76
C TYR A 172 5.10 11.07 10.58
N SER A 173 4.39 10.47 11.55
CA SER A 173 2.99 10.09 11.39
C SER A 173 2.10 10.76 12.44
N TYR A 174 0.98 11.35 12.01
CA TYR A 174 -0.04 11.86 12.93
C TYR A 174 -0.97 10.72 13.34
N GLN A 175 -0.75 10.16 14.52
CA GLN A 175 -1.57 9.09 15.13
C GLN A 175 -1.73 7.83 14.23
N GLY A 176 -1.54 6.65 14.81
CA GLY A 176 -1.60 5.40 14.03
C GLY A 176 -0.24 4.97 13.50
N VAL A 177 -0.25 3.88 12.73
CA VAL A 177 0.95 3.13 12.38
C VAL A 177 1.35 3.49 10.94
N PRO A 178 2.54 4.10 10.70
CA PRO A 178 3.04 4.29 9.36
C PRO A 178 3.39 2.94 8.75
N ASP A 179 3.04 2.75 7.48
CA ASP A 179 3.27 1.49 6.78
C ASP A 179 3.96 1.71 5.43
N ILE A 180 4.75 0.73 5.03
CA ILE A 180 5.47 0.68 3.78
C ILE A 180 4.71 -0.25 2.84
N ARG A 181 4.16 0.33 1.78
CA ARG A 181 3.57 -0.42 0.67
C ARG A 181 4.63 -0.74 -0.37
N ILE A 182 4.82 -2.02 -0.64
CA ILE A 182 5.67 -2.53 -1.70
C ILE A 182 4.78 -3.20 -2.75
N VAL A 183 4.86 -2.76 -3.99
CA VAL A 183 4.29 -3.51 -5.12
C VAL A 183 5.28 -4.59 -5.53
N ALA A 184 4.84 -5.84 -5.48
CA ALA A 184 5.60 -7.00 -5.92
C ALA A 184 5.00 -7.57 -7.20
N PHE A 185 5.86 -7.94 -8.15
CA PHE A 185 5.48 -8.58 -9.40
C PHE A 185 6.33 -9.83 -9.64
N LYS A 186 5.70 -11.02 -9.68
CA LYS A 186 6.34 -12.34 -9.75
C LYS A 186 7.41 -12.56 -8.66
N GLY A 187 7.15 -12.01 -7.47
CA GLY A 187 8.08 -11.99 -6.34
C GLY A 187 9.20 -10.94 -6.42
N TYR A 188 9.24 -10.08 -7.44
CA TYR A 188 10.20 -8.97 -7.52
C TYR A 188 9.57 -7.71 -6.93
N PRO A 189 10.15 -7.09 -5.89
CA PRO A 189 9.74 -5.76 -5.44
C PRO A 189 10.03 -4.72 -6.52
N VAL A 190 8.99 -4.13 -7.10
CA VAL A 190 9.14 -3.21 -8.24
C VAL A 190 8.96 -1.75 -7.87
N MET A 191 8.24 -1.42 -6.81
CA MET A 191 8.05 -0.04 -6.38
C MET A 191 7.59 0.02 -4.93
N ALA A 192 8.06 1.01 -4.18
CA ALA A 192 7.70 1.15 -2.78
C ALA A 192 7.29 2.59 -2.43
N MET A 193 6.44 2.73 -1.41
CA MET A 193 6.17 4.00 -0.76
C MET A 193 5.92 3.80 0.73
N LEU A 194 6.37 4.74 1.54
CA LEU A 194 5.93 4.92 2.91
C LEU A 194 4.61 5.70 2.92
N ARG A 195 3.68 5.29 3.76
CA ARG A 195 2.39 5.96 3.98
C ARG A 195 2.35 6.50 5.40
N LEU A 196 2.15 7.80 5.52
CA LEU A 196 2.12 8.52 6.78
C LEU A 196 0.71 9.04 7.03
N SER A 197 0.15 8.72 8.19
CA SER A 197 -1.16 9.20 8.59
C SER A 197 -1.13 10.70 8.90
N THR A 198 -2.24 11.35 8.59
CA THR A 198 -2.47 12.77 8.82
C THR A 198 -3.76 12.98 9.62
N GLN A 199 -3.96 14.18 10.15
CA GLN A 199 -5.24 14.56 10.73
C GLN A 199 -6.38 14.46 9.70
N ALA A 200 -6.12 14.87 8.45
CA ALA A 200 -7.09 14.78 7.36
C ALA A 200 -7.55 13.33 7.09
N SER A 201 -6.65 12.36 7.29
CA SER A 201 -6.91 10.94 7.13
C SER A 201 -7.54 10.25 8.34
N ASP A 202 -7.86 10.99 9.41
CA ASP A 202 -8.37 10.44 10.68
C ASP A 202 -7.37 9.41 11.28
N GLY A 203 -6.07 9.71 11.19
CA GLY A 203 -5.00 8.84 11.72
C GLY A 203 -4.79 7.54 10.93
N LYS A 204 -5.17 7.49 9.64
CA LYS A 204 -5.09 6.28 8.81
C LYS A 204 -4.09 6.46 7.68
N ALA A 205 -3.31 5.42 7.38
CA ALA A 205 -2.39 5.39 6.24
C ALA A 205 -3.11 5.17 4.88
N ASN A 206 -4.13 5.99 4.59
CA ASN A 206 -4.93 5.92 3.38
C ASN A 206 -4.80 7.21 2.56
N LEU A 207 -4.07 7.13 1.43
CA LEU A 207 -3.79 8.29 0.55
C LEU A 207 -5.08 8.95 0.04
N HIS A 208 -6.13 8.17 -0.22
CA HIS A 208 -7.41 8.72 -0.68
C HIS A 208 -8.15 9.54 0.39
N GLN A 209 -7.81 9.32 1.66
CA GLN A 209 -8.35 10.08 2.79
C GLN A 209 -7.43 11.24 3.20
N GLY A 210 -6.33 11.48 2.47
CA GLY A 210 -5.41 12.58 2.75
C GLY A 210 -4.18 12.19 3.54
N ALA A 211 -3.85 10.90 3.64
CA ALA A 211 -2.53 10.47 4.12
C ALA A 211 -1.44 10.91 3.13
N VAL A 212 -0.23 11.10 3.65
CA VAL A 212 0.95 11.40 2.84
C VAL A 212 1.55 10.11 2.29
N GLY A 213 1.91 10.10 1.00
CA GLY A 213 2.70 9.04 0.39
C GLY A 213 4.09 9.54 0.06
N VAL A 214 5.14 8.88 0.57
CA VAL A 214 6.54 9.16 0.26
C VAL A 214 7.09 8.00 -0.57
N GLY A 215 7.49 8.24 -1.81
CA GLY A 215 8.11 7.21 -2.64
C GLY A 215 9.44 6.80 -2.05
N LEU A 216 9.76 5.52 -2.10
CA LEU A 216 11.02 4.97 -1.62
C LEU A 216 11.78 4.35 -2.78
N ASP A 217 13.07 4.69 -2.87
CA ASP A 217 13.96 4.08 -3.83
C ASP A 217 14.13 2.58 -3.56
N ILE A 218 13.91 1.74 -4.57
CA ILE A 218 14.04 0.28 -4.41
C ILE A 218 15.47 -0.14 -4.10
N CYS A 219 16.48 0.56 -4.61
CA CYS A 219 17.89 0.27 -4.34
C CYS A 219 18.30 0.68 -2.93
N THR A 220 17.92 1.87 -2.47
CA THR A 220 18.51 2.45 -1.24
C THR A 220 17.57 2.54 -0.05
N GLY A 221 16.25 2.47 -0.26
CA GLY A 221 15.25 2.72 0.79
C GLY A 221 15.14 4.20 1.18
N GLU A 222 15.73 5.10 0.42
CA GLU A 222 15.70 6.55 0.66
C GLU A 222 14.46 7.19 0.02
N ALA A 223 13.99 8.28 0.62
CA ALA A 223 12.87 9.05 0.11
C ALA A 223 13.17 9.66 -1.28
N LEU A 224 12.15 9.61 -2.14
CA LEU A 224 12.15 10.23 -3.47
C LEU A 224 11.27 11.48 -3.46
N HIS A 225 9.99 11.34 -3.79
CA HIS A 225 9.01 12.42 -3.75
C HIS A 225 7.95 12.12 -2.71
N ALA A 226 7.42 13.17 -2.09
CA ALA A 226 6.26 13.05 -1.22
C ALA A 226 5.05 13.72 -1.85
N VAL A 227 3.88 13.10 -1.67
CA VAL A 227 2.61 13.58 -2.22
C VAL A 227 1.49 13.50 -1.19
N GLN A 228 0.57 14.45 -1.27
CA GLN A 228 -0.71 14.45 -0.56
C GLN A 228 -1.77 15.03 -1.48
N PHE A 229 -2.95 14.40 -1.58
CA PHE A 229 -4.00 14.81 -2.53
C PHE A 229 -3.47 15.01 -3.96
N ASP A 230 -2.63 14.07 -4.41
CA ASP A 230 -1.99 14.07 -5.72
C ASP A 230 -1.07 15.28 -6.01
N ARG A 231 -0.67 16.04 -4.97
CA ARG A 231 0.24 17.19 -5.06
C ARG A 231 1.52 16.93 -4.30
N SER A 232 2.64 17.39 -4.85
CA SER A 232 3.94 17.32 -4.18
C SER A 232 3.99 18.17 -2.92
N ILE A 233 4.61 17.63 -1.88
CA ILE A 233 4.88 18.30 -0.61
C ILE A 233 6.31 17.98 -0.15
N GLU A 234 6.88 18.85 0.68
CA GLU A 234 8.25 18.66 1.21
C GLU A 234 8.26 18.31 2.70
N HIS A 235 7.22 18.72 3.43
CA HIS A 235 7.10 18.52 4.88
C HIS A 235 5.78 17.84 5.21
N HIS A 236 5.75 17.04 6.26
CA HIS A 236 4.52 16.46 6.77
C HIS A 236 3.59 17.57 7.28
N PRO A 237 2.31 17.61 6.86
CA PRO A 237 1.42 18.73 7.15
C PRO A 237 1.13 18.92 8.65
N ASP A 238 1.14 17.83 9.43
CA ASP A 238 0.78 17.88 10.84
C ASP A 238 1.99 17.86 11.80
N THR A 239 3.11 17.27 11.37
CA THR A 239 4.31 17.13 12.24
C THR A 239 5.43 18.09 11.86
N GLY A 240 5.35 18.71 10.69
CA GLY A 240 6.37 19.63 10.17
C GLY A 240 7.68 18.96 9.77
N GLN A 241 7.79 17.63 9.87
CA GLN A 241 9.04 16.91 9.59
C GLN A 241 9.37 16.91 8.09
N PRO A 242 10.65 17.07 7.72
CA PRO A 242 11.09 17.04 6.32
C PRO A 242 11.04 15.63 5.74
N LEU A 243 10.26 15.43 4.67
CA LEU A 243 9.96 14.09 4.13
C LEU A 243 11.10 13.53 3.26
N ASN A 244 12.00 14.39 2.77
CA ASN A 244 13.16 13.98 1.98
C ASN A 244 14.31 13.39 2.82
N ALA A 245 14.28 13.56 4.14
CA ALA A 245 15.28 13.03 5.06
C ALA A 245 14.99 11.57 5.47
N ILE A 246 13.86 11.00 5.03
CA ILE A 246 13.45 9.66 5.40
C ILE A 246 14.34 8.63 4.69
N LYS A 247 14.89 7.72 5.49
CA LYS A 247 15.59 6.53 5.04
C LYS A 247 15.12 5.36 5.88
N ILE A 248 14.84 4.24 5.23
CA ILE A 248 14.38 3.04 5.92
C ILE A 248 15.57 2.14 6.22
N ASP A 249 15.79 1.85 7.50
CA ASP A 249 16.80 0.89 7.94
C ASP A 249 16.38 -0.55 7.62
N ASP A 250 17.36 -1.46 7.53
CA ASP A 250 17.15 -2.86 7.16
C ASP A 250 16.32 -3.05 5.85
N TRP A 251 16.47 -2.12 4.91
CA TRP A 251 15.66 -2.07 3.68
C TRP A 251 15.63 -3.40 2.90
N GLN A 252 16.78 -4.06 2.75
CA GLN A 252 16.86 -5.34 2.06
C GLN A 252 16.01 -6.43 2.74
N LYS A 253 15.96 -6.45 4.09
CA LYS A 253 15.16 -7.41 4.86
C LYS A 253 13.67 -7.22 4.60
N LEU A 254 13.21 -5.96 4.52
CA LEU A 254 11.83 -5.62 4.14
C LEU A 254 11.48 -6.09 2.73
N LEU A 255 12.39 -5.85 1.78
CA LEU A 255 12.20 -6.30 0.39
C LEU A 255 12.15 -7.83 0.28
N VAL A 256 12.99 -8.55 1.05
CA VAL A 256 12.98 -10.03 1.09
C VAL A 256 11.67 -10.54 1.65
N MET A 257 11.17 -9.94 2.74
CA MET A 257 9.86 -10.27 3.31
C MET A 257 8.73 -10.06 2.30
N ALA A 258 8.73 -8.94 1.55
CA ALA A 258 7.74 -8.70 0.50
C ALA A 258 7.86 -9.70 -0.67
N SER A 259 9.09 -10.08 -1.02
CA SER A 259 9.37 -11.08 -2.04
C SER A 259 8.82 -12.46 -1.64
N ARG A 260 8.97 -12.89 -0.37
CA ARG A 260 8.46 -14.17 0.18
C ARG A 260 6.94 -14.29 0.19
N CYS A 261 6.22 -13.17 0.19
CA CYS A 261 4.76 -13.19 0.09
C CYS A 261 4.29 -13.80 -1.26
N PHE A 262 5.16 -13.82 -2.28
CA PHE A 262 4.85 -14.43 -3.57
C PHE A 262 4.76 -15.94 -3.44
N GLU A 263 5.71 -16.58 -2.78
CA GLU A 263 5.66 -18.02 -2.49
C GLU A 263 4.42 -18.37 -1.65
N ALA A 264 4.10 -17.53 -0.66
CA ALA A 264 2.98 -17.78 0.23
C ALA A 264 1.61 -17.73 -0.48
N THR A 265 1.46 -16.91 -1.51
CA THR A 265 0.15 -16.64 -2.12
C THR A 265 0.02 -17.08 -3.57
N ASN A 266 1.14 -17.29 -4.25
CA ASN A 266 1.23 -17.50 -5.69
C ASN A 266 0.58 -16.38 -6.53
N LEU A 267 0.40 -15.18 -5.96
CA LEU A 267 -0.14 -14.02 -6.67
C LEU A 267 1.00 -13.29 -7.38
N GLY A 268 1.01 -13.34 -8.71
CA GLY A 268 2.04 -12.71 -9.52
C GLY A 268 2.03 -11.18 -9.50
N TYR A 269 0.98 -10.50 -9.04
CA TYR A 269 0.95 -9.05 -8.85
C TYR A 269 0.18 -8.69 -7.58
N MET A 270 0.83 -8.03 -6.62
CA MET A 270 0.20 -7.65 -5.35
C MET A 270 0.86 -6.45 -4.69
N GLY A 271 0.13 -5.83 -3.76
CA GLY A 271 0.69 -4.92 -2.77
C GLY A 271 0.96 -5.69 -1.48
N VAL A 272 2.11 -5.43 -0.88
CA VAL A 272 2.53 -5.94 0.41
C VAL A 272 2.69 -4.74 1.34
N ASP A 273 1.93 -4.71 2.42
CA ASP A 273 1.94 -3.60 3.36
C ASP A 273 2.61 -4.03 4.66
N ILE A 274 3.78 -3.47 4.93
CA ILE A 274 4.67 -3.86 6.02
C ILE A 274 4.81 -2.68 6.99
N VAL A 275 4.90 -2.97 8.28
CA VAL A 275 5.25 -2.00 9.32
C VAL A 275 6.53 -2.40 10.00
N ILE A 276 7.24 -1.42 10.56
CA ILE A 276 8.45 -1.67 11.34
C ILE A 276 8.09 -1.54 12.81
N ASP A 277 8.10 -2.67 13.49
CA ASP A 277 7.91 -2.75 14.93
C ASP A 277 9.25 -2.55 15.65
N GLU A 278 9.26 -1.80 16.74
CA GLU A 278 10.44 -1.49 17.54
C GLU A 278 11.12 -2.75 18.09
N GLU A 279 10.34 -3.76 18.49
CA GLU A 279 10.85 -4.98 19.13
C GLU A 279 11.01 -6.13 18.13
N HIS A 280 10.05 -6.28 17.21
CA HIS A 280 9.97 -7.44 16.33
C HIS A 280 10.51 -7.16 14.91
N GLY A 281 10.84 -5.91 14.59
CA GLY A 281 11.26 -5.48 13.26
C GLY A 281 10.12 -5.55 12.24
N PRO A 282 10.39 -5.93 10.98
CA PRO A 282 9.36 -6.01 9.93
C PRO A 282 8.19 -6.94 10.25
N LEU A 283 6.97 -6.41 10.22
CA LEU A 283 5.71 -7.15 10.39
C LEU A 283 4.77 -6.90 9.21
N LEU A 284 4.23 -7.97 8.62
CA LEU A 284 3.21 -7.85 7.58
C LEU A 284 1.86 -7.45 8.20
N LEU A 285 1.27 -6.36 7.69
CA LEU A 285 -0.09 -5.96 8.06
C LEU A 285 -1.15 -6.52 7.13
N GLU A 286 -0.97 -6.34 5.83
CA GLU A 286 -1.94 -6.76 4.82
C GLU A 286 -1.29 -7.10 3.49
N LEU A 287 -1.95 -7.99 2.75
CA LEU A 287 -1.69 -8.26 1.34
C LEU A 287 -2.88 -7.78 0.52
N ASN A 288 -2.61 -7.24 -0.66
CA ASN A 288 -3.64 -6.70 -1.53
C ASN A 288 -3.45 -7.20 -2.96
N ALA A 289 -4.40 -7.98 -3.48
CA ALA A 289 -4.37 -8.45 -4.88
C ALA A 289 -4.56 -7.31 -5.90
N ARG A 290 -5.00 -6.12 -5.47
CA ARG A 290 -5.39 -5.00 -6.33
C ARG A 290 -4.83 -3.67 -5.81
N PRO A 291 -3.50 -3.55 -5.60
CA PRO A 291 -2.91 -2.37 -5.00
C PRO A 291 -3.12 -1.13 -5.87
N GLY A 292 -3.43 0.01 -5.22
CA GLY A 292 -3.62 1.30 -5.88
C GLY A 292 -2.37 1.80 -6.63
N LEU A 293 -2.57 2.73 -7.56
CA LEU A 293 -1.51 3.23 -8.46
C LEU A 293 -0.92 4.59 -8.05
N ALA A 294 -1.39 5.17 -6.95
CA ALA A 294 -0.88 6.44 -6.40
C ALA A 294 0.62 6.38 -6.04
N ILE A 295 1.14 5.17 -5.83
CA ILE A 295 2.57 4.90 -5.62
C ILE A 295 3.46 5.45 -6.76
N GLN A 296 2.95 5.50 -8.00
CA GLN A 296 3.67 6.09 -9.14
C GLN A 296 3.89 7.60 -8.96
N MET A 297 2.92 8.30 -8.38
CA MET A 297 3.02 9.73 -8.11
C MET A 297 4.07 10.00 -7.03
N ALA A 298 4.06 9.19 -5.96
CA ALA A 298 5.04 9.28 -4.89
C ALA A 298 6.48 8.93 -5.37
N ASN A 299 6.61 8.06 -6.36
CA ASN A 299 7.91 7.72 -6.95
C ASN A 299 8.33 8.66 -8.10
N GLY A 300 7.45 9.56 -8.56
CA GLY A 300 7.70 10.43 -9.71
C GLY A 300 7.93 9.69 -11.03
N THR A 301 7.61 8.39 -11.11
CA THR A 301 7.88 7.55 -12.28
C THR A 301 6.84 6.46 -12.48
N GLY A 302 6.69 6.02 -13.72
CA GLY A 302 5.76 4.98 -14.10
C GLY A 302 6.17 3.59 -13.63
N LEU A 303 5.17 2.78 -13.31
CA LEU A 303 5.37 1.39 -12.88
C LEU A 303 5.63 0.44 -14.08
N LEU A 304 5.13 0.79 -15.27
CA LEU A 304 5.15 -0.10 -16.44
C LEU A 304 6.57 -0.52 -16.88
N PRO A 305 7.59 0.36 -16.94
CA PRO A 305 8.94 -0.04 -17.33
C PRO A 305 9.53 -1.09 -16.39
N ARG A 306 9.28 -0.96 -15.09
CA ARG A 306 9.76 -1.90 -14.07
C ARG A 306 9.09 -3.26 -14.20
N LEU A 307 7.77 -3.30 -14.45
CA LEU A 307 7.05 -4.54 -14.73
C LEU A 307 7.57 -5.23 -15.99
N ARG A 308 7.77 -4.48 -17.08
CA ARG A 308 8.31 -5.01 -18.34
C ARG A 308 9.73 -5.55 -18.19
N ALA A 309 10.55 -4.93 -17.35
CA ALA A 309 11.90 -5.43 -17.08
C ALA A 309 11.87 -6.82 -16.44
N VAL A 310 10.93 -7.06 -15.50
CA VAL A 310 10.71 -8.39 -14.92
C VAL A 310 10.13 -9.37 -15.95
N GLU A 311 9.22 -8.93 -16.82
CA GLU A 311 8.68 -9.77 -17.91
C GLU A 311 9.78 -10.18 -18.92
N ALA A 312 10.78 -9.32 -19.14
CA ALA A 312 11.87 -9.55 -20.08
C ALA A 312 12.96 -10.51 -19.56
N LEU A 313 12.88 -10.95 -18.29
CA LEU A 313 13.82 -11.91 -17.73
C LEU A 313 13.72 -13.27 -18.46
N ARG A 314 14.81 -13.67 -19.12
CA ARG A 314 14.91 -14.98 -19.79
C ARG A 314 14.90 -16.15 -18.80
N ARG A 315 15.41 -15.93 -17.59
CA ARG A 315 15.44 -16.91 -16.50
C ARG A 315 14.96 -16.23 -15.21
N PRO A 316 13.99 -16.80 -14.49
CA PRO A 316 13.61 -16.28 -13.18
C PRO A 316 14.71 -16.60 -12.16
N HIS A 317 14.81 -15.73 -11.16
CA HIS A 317 15.52 -16.03 -9.91
C HIS A 317 14.60 -16.87 -9.00
N PHE A 318 15.19 -17.82 -8.30
CA PHE A 318 14.43 -18.84 -7.57
C PHE A 318 14.24 -18.50 -6.10
N THR A 319 15.15 -17.72 -5.51
CA THR A 319 15.04 -17.30 -4.11
C THR A 319 14.51 -15.88 -3.98
N ALA A 320 13.93 -15.58 -2.82
CA ALA A 320 13.45 -14.24 -2.52
C ALA A 320 14.60 -13.22 -2.54
N GLU A 321 15.76 -13.62 -2.02
CA GLU A 321 16.98 -12.84 -1.91
C GLU A 321 17.57 -12.50 -3.28
N GLU A 322 17.60 -13.46 -4.22
CA GLU A 322 18.06 -13.21 -5.59
C GLU A 322 17.14 -12.22 -6.33
N ARG A 323 15.81 -12.36 -6.18
CA ARG A 323 14.85 -11.42 -6.78
C ARG A 323 15.00 -10.01 -6.23
N VAL A 324 15.27 -9.89 -4.93
CA VAL A 324 15.52 -8.61 -4.28
C VAL A 324 16.83 -8.00 -4.76
N ALA A 325 17.91 -8.77 -4.77
CA ALA A 325 19.20 -8.31 -5.27
C ALA A 325 19.10 -7.79 -6.71
N TRP A 326 18.37 -8.52 -7.57
CA TRP A 326 18.11 -8.07 -8.94
C TRP A 326 17.31 -6.76 -8.96
N SER A 327 16.25 -6.65 -8.16
CA SER A 327 15.38 -5.48 -8.11
C SER A 327 16.14 -4.23 -7.65
N MET A 328 16.95 -4.36 -6.59
CA MET A 328 17.80 -3.28 -6.09
C MET A 328 18.81 -2.82 -7.15
N ALA A 329 19.45 -3.76 -7.86
CA ALA A 329 20.46 -3.43 -8.88
C ALA A 329 19.88 -2.77 -10.15
N HIS A 330 18.62 -3.06 -10.52
CA HIS A 330 18.07 -2.66 -11.82
C HIS A 330 16.90 -1.67 -11.76
N LEU A 331 16.24 -1.50 -10.60
CA LEU A 331 15.00 -0.73 -10.50
C LEU A 331 15.10 0.54 -9.63
N GLY A 332 16.27 0.84 -9.05
CA GLY A 332 16.52 2.10 -8.32
C GLY A 332 16.44 3.34 -9.22
N ALA A 333 16.22 4.52 -8.66
CA ALA A 333 16.10 5.78 -9.42
C ALA A 333 17.39 6.17 -10.16
N ALA A 334 18.55 5.79 -9.62
CA ALA A 334 19.85 5.98 -10.26
C ALA A 334 20.18 4.94 -11.35
N SER A 335 19.35 3.91 -11.54
CA SER A 335 19.55 2.93 -12.61
C SER A 335 19.33 3.59 -13.99
N LYS A 336 20.10 3.17 -15.00
CA LYS A 336 19.91 3.66 -16.38
C LYS A 336 18.44 3.48 -16.79
N PRO A 337 17.84 4.41 -17.55
CA PRO A 337 16.46 4.26 -18.01
C PRO A 337 16.29 2.88 -18.66
N LEU A 338 15.40 2.06 -18.11
CA LEU A 338 15.07 0.76 -18.68
C LEU A 338 14.57 1.00 -20.10
N SER A 339 15.39 0.67 -21.10
CA SER A 339 15.03 0.84 -22.50
C SER A 339 13.81 -0.03 -22.80
N GLN A 340 12.82 0.55 -23.47
CA GLN A 340 11.72 -0.26 -23.98
C GLN A 340 12.29 -1.24 -25.01
N PRO A 341 11.84 -2.52 -25.02
CA PRO A 341 12.21 -3.40 -26.12
C PRO A 341 11.74 -2.75 -27.43
N ALA A 342 12.65 -2.67 -28.40
CA ALA A 342 12.34 -2.17 -29.73
C ALA A 342 11.21 -3.03 -30.30
N THR A 343 10.10 -2.39 -30.66
CA THR A 343 9.13 -3.00 -31.59
C THR A 343 9.81 -3.11 -32.94
N GLU A 344 10.46 -4.24 -33.20
CA GLU A 344 10.77 -4.68 -34.56
C GLU A 344 9.43 -4.97 -35.26
N ILE A 345 8.93 -3.96 -35.98
CA ILE A 345 7.99 -4.20 -37.07
C ILE A 345 8.88 -4.50 -38.26
N GLU A 346 9.17 -5.78 -38.51
CA GLU A 346 9.65 -6.21 -39.80
C GLU A 346 8.55 -5.90 -40.82
N ALA A 347 8.77 -4.85 -41.61
CA ALA A 347 8.03 -4.64 -42.83
C ALA A 347 8.41 -5.78 -43.79
N SER A 348 7.51 -6.73 -43.96
CA SER A 348 7.60 -7.69 -45.05
C SER A 348 7.47 -6.94 -46.37
N GLU A 349 8.47 -7.11 -47.24
CA GLU A 349 8.48 -6.60 -48.61
C GLU A 349 7.28 -7.16 -49.40
N PRO A 350 6.70 -6.38 -50.32
CA PRO A 350 5.61 -6.86 -51.16
C PRO A 350 6.17 -7.87 -52.19
N VAL A 351 5.66 -9.10 -52.14
CA VAL A 351 5.90 -10.10 -53.18
C VAL A 351 5.29 -9.60 -54.48
N ALA A 352 6.15 -9.35 -55.46
CA ALA A 352 5.76 -9.05 -56.83
C ALA A 352 5.06 -10.28 -57.44
N VAL A 353 3.79 -10.12 -57.82
CA VAL A 353 3.06 -11.08 -58.64
C VAL A 353 3.42 -10.80 -60.10
N GLY A 354 4.25 -11.68 -60.68
CA GLY A 354 4.52 -11.74 -62.11
C GLY A 354 3.37 -12.43 -62.86
N ALA A 355 3.17 -12.01 -64.11
CA ALA A 355 2.13 -12.41 -65.05
C ALA A 355 2.10 -13.91 -65.40
#